data_AF-A0A7V9KB56-F1
#
_entry.id   AF-A0A7V9KB56-F1
#
_cell.length_a   1.000
_cell.length_b   1.000
_cell.length_c   1.000
_cell.angle_alpha   90.00
_cell.angle_beta   90.00
_cell.angle_gamma   90.00
#
_symmetry.space_group_name_H-M   'P 1'
#
loop_
_entity.id
_entity.type
_entity.pdbx_description
1 polymer ?
#
loop_
_entity_poly.entity_id
_entity_poly.type
_entity_poly.pdbx_seq_one_letter_code
_entity_poly.pdbx_strand_id
1 'polypeptide(L)'
;MDADRVLEDLRELARLTGGPDGARRVCWTDEWVKARQLLRSRLDELPVEVTIDAAGNLWADLPGEGDGHVIVGSHVDSVPAGGWLDGALGAFTAVEALRAHAGTTPPVGLRLVDWADEEGARFGRSLFGSSACAGTLDVDEVRDLRDRDGERLEDVVARFDVDLDRAGESGAQLRSTCAYVELHIEQGPVLEGRGEPAAAVLGTFGVERHLVVFTGQ
;
A
#
# COMPACT_ATOMS: atom_id res chain seq x y z
N MET A 1 -8.13 12.48 15.72
CA MET A 1 -6.95 12.31 14.85
C MET A 1 -6.00 13.47 15.10
N ASP A 2 -4.70 13.18 15.09
CA ASP A 2 -3.59 14.09 15.30
C ASP A 2 -2.69 14.11 14.06
N ALA A 3 -2.73 15.22 13.31
CA ALA A 3 -1.98 15.37 12.08
C ALA A 3 -0.46 15.50 12.33
N ASP A 4 -0.05 16.05 13.47
CA ASP A 4 1.37 16.24 13.78
C ASP A 4 2.03 14.88 14.00
N ARG A 5 1.34 13.95 14.68
CA ARG A 5 1.82 12.57 14.85
C ARG A 5 1.96 11.83 13.51
N VAL A 6 1.03 12.01 12.57
CA VAL A 6 1.16 11.45 11.22
C VAL A 6 2.40 12.00 10.51
N LEU A 7 2.61 13.31 10.57
CA LEU A 7 3.78 13.94 9.96
C LEU A 7 5.09 13.52 10.63
N GLU A 8 5.10 13.29 11.94
CA GLU A 8 6.26 12.76 12.66
C GLU A 8 6.61 11.35 12.20
N ASP A 9 5.62 10.46 12.12
CA ASP A 9 5.79 9.09 11.64
C ASP A 9 6.30 9.07 10.19
N LEU A 10 5.74 9.90 9.31
CA LEU A 10 6.19 10.05 7.92
C LEU A 10 7.62 10.60 7.81
N ARG A 11 7.99 11.57 8.65
CA ARG A 11 9.37 12.09 8.71
C ARG A 11 10.35 11.03 9.21
N GLU A 12 9.94 10.17 10.13
CA GLU A 12 10.74 9.03 10.55
C GLU A 12 10.91 8.03 9.40
N LEU A 13 9.83 7.67 8.71
CA LEU A 13 9.90 6.83 7.51
C LEU A 13 10.86 7.41 6.46
N ALA A 14 10.78 8.71 6.21
CA ALA A 14 11.64 9.42 5.28
C ALA A 14 13.12 9.37 5.70
N ARG A 15 13.43 9.45 7.00
CA ARG A 15 14.80 9.29 7.50
C ARG A 15 15.30 7.85 7.38
N LEU A 16 14.45 6.86 7.61
CA LEU A 16 14.82 5.44 7.57
C LEU A 16 15.02 4.91 6.16
N THR A 17 14.21 5.40 5.20
CA THR A 17 14.11 4.80 3.86
C THR A 17 14.45 5.78 2.73
N GLY A 18 14.70 7.04 3.07
CA GLY A 18 15.13 8.08 2.14
C GLY A 18 16.64 8.17 1.97
N GLY A 19 17.04 9.22 1.25
CA GLY A 19 18.43 9.59 1.01
C GLY A 19 18.51 10.89 0.19
N PRO A 20 19.70 11.28 -0.28
CA PRO A 20 19.87 12.48 -1.12
C PRO A 20 18.96 12.51 -2.35
N ASP A 21 18.63 11.32 -2.87
CA ASP A 21 17.83 11.13 -4.08
C ASP A 21 16.34 10.86 -3.79
N GLY A 22 15.90 10.90 -2.53
CA GLY A 22 14.52 10.59 -2.14
C GLY A 22 14.31 9.17 -1.60
N ALA A 23 13.05 8.75 -1.55
CA ALA A 23 12.64 7.44 -1.05
C ALA A 23 13.05 6.31 -2.01
N ARG A 24 13.35 5.14 -1.43
CA ARG A 24 13.77 3.93 -2.18
C ARG A 24 13.10 2.66 -1.64
N ARG A 25 11.82 2.75 -1.29
CA ARG A 25 11.05 1.63 -0.71
C ARG A 25 10.47 0.73 -1.79
N VAL A 26 11.27 0.34 -2.78
CA VAL A 26 10.82 -0.55 -3.86
C VAL A 26 10.30 -1.85 -3.23
N CYS A 27 9.10 -2.29 -3.60
CA CYS A 27 8.48 -3.46 -2.99
C CYS A 27 9.38 -4.71 -3.10
N TRP A 28 9.26 -5.62 -2.11
CA TRP A 28 10.03 -6.86 -2.02
C TRP A 28 11.55 -6.67 -1.80
N THR A 29 11.95 -5.54 -1.25
CA THR A 29 13.36 -5.25 -0.88
C THR A 29 13.52 -5.03 0.62
N ASP A 30 14.77 -5.05 1.11
CA ASP A 30 15.08 -4.77 2.50
C ASP A 30 14.60 -3.38 2.94
N GLU A 31 14.68 -2.37 2.07
CA GLU A 31 14.18 -1.01 2.34
C GLU A 31 12.66 -0.99 2.54
N TRP A 32 11.91 -1.77 1.76
CA TRP A 32 10.47 -1.93 1.95
C TRP A 32 10.14 -2.71 3.23
N VAL A 33 10.93 -3.74 3.56
CA VAL A 33 10.80 -4.44 4.84
C VAL A 33 11.02 -3.48 6.02
N LYS A 34 12.04 -2.62 5.96
CA LYS A 34 12.27 -1.59 7.00
C LYS A 34 11.09 -0.62 7.11
N ALA A 35 10.48 -0.22 6.00
CA ALA A 35 9.28 0.61 5.99
C ALA A 35 8.11 -0.08 6.72
N ARG A 36 7.86 -1.35 6.39
CA ARG A 36 6.82 -2.16 7.03
C ARG A 36 7.10 -2.44 8.51
N GLN A 37 8.37 -2.57 8.91
CA GLN A 37 8.75 -2.68 10.32
C GLN A 37 8.38 -1.42 11.10
N LEU A 38 8.58 -0.23 10.52
CA LEU A 38 8.12 1.02 11.14
C LEU A 38 6.59 1.04 11.25
N LEU A 39 5.87 0.73 10.17
CA LEU A 39 4.40 0.65 10.19
C LEU A 39 3.92 -0.33 11.26
N ARG A 40 4.49 -1.53 11.30
CA ARG A 40 4.19 -2.57 12.30
C ARG A 40 4.40 -2.07 13.72
N SER A 41 5.50 -1.36 13.97
CA SER A 41 5.78 -0.81 15.32
C SER A 41 4.68 0.14 15.80
N ARG A 42 4.06 0.91 14.91
CA ARG A 42 2.95 1.80 15.26
C ARG A 42 1.65 1.06 15.51
N LEU A 43 1.44 -0.04 14.79
CA LEU A 43 0.27 -0.90 14.97
C LEU A 43 0.37 -1.73 16.25
N ASP A 44 1.57 -2.14 16.66
CA ASP A 44 1.80 -2.87 17.91
C ASP A 44 1.44 -2.07 19.17
N GLU A 45 1.36 -0.75 19.06
CA GLU A 45 0.90 0.14 20.13
C GLU A 45 -0.63 0.16 20.29
N LEU A 46 -1.37 -0.48 19.38
CA LEU A 46 -2.83 -0.42 19.29
C LEU A 46 -3.46 -1.79 19.58
N PRO A 47 -4.72 -1.82 20.06
CA PRO A 47 -5.46 -3.07 20.28
C PRO A 47 -6.02 -3.61 18.96
N VAL A 48 -5.13 -3.93 18.01
CA VAL A 48 -5.48 -4.40 16.66
C VAL A 48 -4.87 -5.75 16.36
N GLU A 49 -5.57 -6.56 15.56
CA GLU A 49 -4.99 -7.80 15.02
C GLU A 49 -4.29 -7.50 13.71
N VAL A 50 -2.99 -7.81 13.62
CA VAL A 50 -2.23 -7.61 12.39
C VAL A 50 -1.93 -8.92 11.69
N THR A 51 -2.25 -8.98 10.41
CA THR A 51 -2.05 -10.17 9.56
C THR A 51 -1.37 -9.79 8.24
N ILE A 52 -0.72 -10.77 7.62
CA ILE A 52 -0.26 -10.69 6.23
C ILE A 52 -1.07 -11.71 5.45
N ASP A 53 -1.70 -11.29 4.34
CA ASP A 53 -2.52 -12.18 3.52
C ASP A 53 -1.72 -12.96 2.47
N ALA A 54 -2.42 -13.78 1.68
CA ALA A 54 -1.81 -14.62 0.66
C ALA A 54 -1.13 -13.85 -0.49
N ALA A 55 -1.41 -12.56 -0.65
CA ALA A 55 -0.77 -11.68 -1.64
C ALA A 55 0.32 -10.78 -1.00
N GLY A 56 0.62 -10.97 0.28
CA GLY A 56 1.60 -10.17 1.00
C GLY A 56 1.10 -8.79 1.41
N ASN A 57 -0.20 -8.49 1.35
CA ASN A 57 -0.73 -7.25 1.91
C ASN A 57 -0.69 -7.31 3.43
N LEU A 58 -0.39 -6.19 4.09
CA LEU A 58 -0.45 -6.08 5.53
C LEU A 58 -1.80 -5.49 5.94
N TRP A 59 -2.46 -6.15 6.89
CA TRP A 59 -3.76 -5.76 7.41
C TRP A 59 -3.70 -5.50 8.90
N ALA A 60 -4.43 -4.50 9.41
CA ALA A 60 -4.64 -4.31 10.83
C ALA A 60 -6.13 -4.09 11.14
N ASP A 61 -6.71 -4.96 11.97
CA ASP A 61 -8.15 -4.97 12.26
C ASP A 61 -8.45 -4.40 13.65
N LEU A 62 -9.25 -3.34 13.68
CA LEU A 62 -9.90 -2.81 14.88
C LEU A 62 -11.40 -3.14 14.82
N PRO A 63 -11.89 -4.08 15.64
CA PRO A 63 -13.27 -4.54 15.57
C PRO A 63 -14.27 -3.46 16.01
N GLY A 64 -15.47 -3.50 15.42
CA GLY A 64 -16.62 -2.69 15.79
C GLY A 64 -17.72 -3.48 16.50
N GLU A 65 -18.91 -2.89 16.63
CA GLU A 65 -20.09 -3.53 17.24
C GLU A 65 -20.67 -4.69 16.41
N GLY A 66 -20.39 -4.74 15.11
CA GLY A 66 -20.85 -5.79 14.19
C GLY A 66 -19.76 -6.30 13.24
N ASP A 67 -20.14 -7.18 12.32
CA ASP A 67 -19.20 -7.89 11.43
C ASP A 67 -18.68 -7.03 10.25
N GLY A 68 -19.27 -5.85 10.03
CA GLY A 68 -18.92 -4.95 8.93
C GLY A 68 -17.72 -4.08 9.25
N HIS A 69 -16.93 -3.74 8.23
CA HIS A 69 -15.77 -2.87 8.40
C HIS A 69 -15.60 -1.85 7.26
N VAL A 70 -14.99 -0.72 7.58
CA VAL A 70 -14.47 0.24 6.60
C VAL A 70 -12.98 -0.02 6.43
N ILE A 71 -12.56 -0.32 5.21
CA ILE A 71 -11.14 -0.42 4.88
C ILE A 71 -10.59 1.00 4.70
N VAL A 72 -9.48 1.29 5.39
CA VAL A 72 -8.72 2.53 5.26
C VAL A 72 -7.28 2.19 4.92
N GLY A 73 -6.70 2.78 3.90
CA GLY A 73 -5.33 2.37 3.55
C GLY A 73 -4.80 2.98 2.28
N SER A 74 -3.62 2.51 1.91
CA SER A 74 -2.89 2.88 0.69
C SER A 74 -1.72 1.90 0.56
N HIS A 75 -0.51 2.38 0.25
CA HIS A 75 0.69 1.57 0.09
C HIS A 75 1.92 2.25 0.71
N VAL A 76 2.89 1.49 1.21
CA VAL A 76 4.15 2.04 1.74
C VAL A 76 5.32 1.89 0.78
N ASP A 77 5.18 1.16 -0.32
CA ASP A 77 6.23 1.10 -1.33
C ASP A 77 6.39 2.44 -2.06
N SER A 78 7.47 2.57 -2.83
CA SER A 78 7.72 3.76 -3.64
C SER A 78 8.46 3.39 -4.91
N VAL A 79 8.35 4.23 -5.93
CA VAL A 79 9.34 4.24 -7.01
C VAL A 79 10.76 4.56 -6.51
N PRO A 80 11.81 4.17 -7.27
CA PRO A 80 13.15 4.68 -7.06
C PRO A 80 13.18 6.21 -7.13
N ALA A 81 13.86 6.85 -6.17
CA ALA A 81 13.90 8.30 -6.05
C ALA A 81 12.50 8.95 -5.86
N GLY A 82 11.58 8.20 -5.24
CA GLY A 82 10.22 8.64 -4.99
C GLY A 82 10.10 9.70 -3.89
N GLY A 83 8.91 10.27 -3.78
CA GLY A 83 8.55 11.16 -2.68
C GLY A 83 8.41 10.43 -1.34
N TRP A 84 8.29 11.20 -0.26
CA TRP A 84 8.07 10.68 1.09
C TRP A 84 6.59 10.62 1.49
N LEU A 85 5.67 11.06 0.62
CA LEU A 85 4.23 11.18 0.88
C LEU A 85 3.37 10.23 0.04
N ASP A 86 3.79 9.95 -1.20
CA ASP A 86 3.11 9.05 -2.13
C ASP A 86 2.89 7.67 -1.50
N GLY A 87 1.64 7.21 -1.47
CA GLY A 87 1.14 6.06 -0.71
C GLY A 87 1.23 6.19 0.82
N ALA A 88 2.42 6.48 1.33
CA ALA A 88 2.75 6.46 2.76
C ALA A 88 1.84 7.39 3.58
N LEU A 89 1.44 8.54 3.03
CA LEU A 89 0.49 9.44 3.69
C LEU A 89 -0.82 8.75 4.03
N GLY A 90 -1.38 7.98 3.09
CA GLY A 90 -2.62 7.24 3.29
C GLY A 90 -2.45 6.13 4.32
N ALA A 91 -1.36 5.35 4.22
CA ALA A 91 -1.08 4.26 5.16
C ALA A 91 -0.89 4.76 6.61
N PHE A 92 -0.12 5.81 6.84
CA PHE A 92 0.09 6.36 8.18
C PHE A 92 -1.10 7.17 8.70
N THR A 93 -1.91 7.75 7.82
CA THR A 93 -3.21 8.34 8.21
C THR A 93 -4.18 7.25 8.65
N ALA A 94 -4.17 6.08 8.01
CA ALA A 94 -4.98 4.94 8.44
C ALA A 94 -4.58 4.47 9.85
N VAL A 95 -3.28 4.46 10.19
CA VAL A 95 -2.83 4.20 11.58
C VAL A 95 -3.43 5.23 12.55
N GLU A 96 -3.45 6.50 12.16
CA GLU A 96 -4.03 7.56 12.98
C GLU A 96 -5.56 7.45 13.12
N ALA A 97 -6.24 6.96 12.10
CA ALA A 97 -7.66 6.62 12.19
C ALA A 97 -7.89 5.49 13.22
N LEU A 98 -7.07 4.43 13.19
CA LEU A 98 -7.12 3.37 14.21
C LEU A 98 -6.86 3.92 15.62
N ARG A 99 -5.83 4.76 15.79
CA ARG A 99 -5.52 5.44 17.07
C ARG A 99 -6.70 6.25 17.60
N ALA A 100 -7.40 6.97 16.74
CA ALA A 100 -8.56 7.77 17.13
C ALA A 100 -9.72 6.91 17.66
N HIS A 101 -9.78 5.64 17.30
CA HIS A 101 -10.82 4.69 17.71
C HIS A 101 -10.36 3.63 18.71
N ALA A 102 -9.06 3.52 19.01
CA ALA A 102 -8.44 2.47 19.84
C ALA A 102 -8.96 2.36 21.30
N GLY A 103 -9.75 3.32 21.77
CA GLY A 103 -10.40 3.29 23.10
C GLY A 103 -11.93 3.27 23.03
N THR A 104 -12.49 3.03 21.85
CA THR A 104 -13.93 3.05 21.58
C THR A 104 -14.37 1.78 20.87
N THR A 105 -15.67 1.50 20.85
CA THR A 105 -16.24 0.47 19.98
C THR A 105 -17.04 1.17 18.89
N PRO A 106 -16.50 1.35 17.68
CA PRO A 106 -17.23 1.99 16.59
C PRO A 106 -18.37 1.07 16.09
N PRO A 107 -19.46 1.62 15.52
CA PRO A 107 -20.57 0.80 15.00
C PRO A 107 -20.15 -0.18 13.88
N VAL A 108 -19.10 0.16 13.15
CA VAL A 108 -18.44 -0.68 12.14
C VAL A 108 -16.95 -0.69 12.44
N GLY A 109 -16.28 -1.83 12.23
CA GLY A 109 -14.85 -1.94 12.43
C GLY A 109 -14.05 -1.06 11.46
N LEU A 110 -12.79 -0.80 11.80
CA LEU A 110 -11.83 -0.18 10.90
C LEU A 110 -10.75 -1.19 10.56
N ARG A 111 -10.46 -1.35 9.28
CA ARG A 111 -9.44 -2.27 8.80
C ARG A 111 -8.41 -1.50 7.99
N LEU A 112 -7.19 -1.38 8.53
CA LEU A 112 -6.08 -0.82 7.78
C LEU A 112 -5.60 -1.82 6.74
N VAL A 113 -5.24 -1.31 5.56
CA VAL A 113 -4.47 -2.05 4.55
C VAL A 113 -3.25 -1.26 4.08
N ASP A 114 -2.13 -1.96 3.99
CA ASP A 114 -0.96 -1.58 3.18
C ASP A 114 -0.84 -2.57 2.01
N TRP A 115 -1.22 -2.12 0.83
CA TRP A 115 -1.18 -2.90 -0.40
C TRP A 115 0.26 -3.20 -0.82
N ALA A 116 0.56 -4.46 -1.14
CA ALA A 116 1.87 -4.84 -1.64
C ALA A 116 2.03 -4.45 -3.12
N ASP A 117 3.17 -3.82 -3.43
CA ASP A 117 3.63 -3.47 -4.78
C ASP A 117 2.57 -2.70 -5.59
N GLU A 118 2.10 -1.58 -5.03
CA GLU A 118 1.19 -0.67 -5.73
C GLU A 118 1.90 -0.05 -6.92
N GLU A 119 3.13 0.43 -6.73
CA GLU A 119 3.85 1.19 -7.77
C GLU A 119 4.24 0.28 -8.93
N GLY A 120 4.55 -0.99 -8.63
CA GLY A 120 5.04 -1.96 -9.61
C GLY A 120 6.44 -1.64 -10.11
N ALA A 121 7.20 -0.84 -9.35
CA ALA A 121 8.47 -0.28 -9.79
C ALA A 121 9.55 -1.35 -10.05
N ARG A 122 9.41 -2.53 -9.42
CA ARG A 122 10.37 -3.63 -9.57
C ARG A 122 10.14 -4.47 -10.83
N PHE A 123 8.89 -4.79 -11.13
CA PHE A 123 8.51 -5.74 -12.18
C PHE A 123 7.73 -5.12 -13.34
N GLY A 124 7.48 -3.82 -13.32
CA GLY A 124 6.72 -3.12 -14.35
C GLY A 124 5.21 -3.38 -14.31
N ARG A 125 4.73 -4.09 -13.29
CA ARG A 125 3.31 -4.37 -13.05
C ARG A 125 2.89 -3.80 -11.70
N SER A 126 2.16 -2.69 -11.75
CA SER A 126 1.56 -2.04 -10.57
C SER A 126 0.45 -2.87 -9.93
N LEU A 127 0.00 -2.48 -8.75
CA LEU A 127 -1.22 -2.96 -8.10
C LEU A 127 -1.23 -4.47 -7.82
N PHE A 128 -0.08 -5.10 -7.52
CA PHE A 128 -0.02 -6.56 -7.34
C PHE A 128 -1.00 -7.02 -6.26
N GLY A 129 -0.86 -6.49 -5.05
CA GLY A 129 -1.61 -6.94 -3.88
C GLY A 129 -3.09 -6.60 -3.94
N SER A 130 -3.43 -5.40 -4.44
CA SER A 130 -4.83 -4.98 -4.62
C SER A 130 -5.51 -5.70 -5.78
N SER A 131 -4.81 -5.98 -6.89
CA SER A 131 -5.35 -6.80 -7.98
C SER A 131 -5.60 -8.24 -7.54
N ALA A 132 -4.72 -8.80 -6.72
CA ALA A 132 -4.92 -10.14 -6.15
C ALA A 132 -6.18 -10.19 -5.26
N CYS A 133 -6.33 -9.22 -4.34
CA CYS A 133 -7.52 -9.11 -3.50
C CYS A 133 -8.81 -8.91 -4.31
N ALA A 134 -8.76 -8.10 -5.37
CA ALA A 134 -9.90 -7.81 -6.23
C ALA A 134 -10.23 -8.95 -7.22
N GLY A 135 -9.37 -9.98 -7.32
CA GLY A 135 -9.54 -11.08 -8.27
C GLY A 135 -9.27 -10.68 -9.73
N THR A 136 -8.46 -9.63 -9.95
CA THR A 136 -8.10 -9.11 -11.28
C THR A 136 -6.63 -9.34 -11.63
N LEU A 137 -5.85 -9.96 -10.74
CA LEU A 137 -4.49 -10.41 -11.03
C LEU A 137 -4.54 -11.67 -11.89
N ASP A 138 -3.96 -11.60 -13.09
CA ASP A 138 -3.65 -12.78 -13.89
C ASP A 138 -2.27 -13.31 -13.49
N VAL A 139 -2.25 -14.48 -12.86
CA VAL A 139 -1.02 -15.13 -12.37
C VAL A 139 -0.10 -15.51 -13.53
N ASP A 140 -0.64 -15.96 -14.66
CA ASP A 140 0.15 -16.42 -15.80
C ASP A 140 0.87 -15.24 -16.48
N GLU A 141 0.26 -14.05 -16.47
CA GLU A 141 0.88 -12.83 -17.01
C GLU A 141 2.04 -12.31 -16.15
N VAL A 142 1.96 -12.48 -14.82
CA VAL A 142 2.95 -11.88 -13.90
C VAL A 142 4.07 -12.82 -13.49
N ARG A 143 3.85 -14.13 -13.54
CA ARG A 143 4.77 -15.17 -13.05
C ARG A 143 6.18 -15.06 -13.64
N ASP A 144 6.26 -14.78 -14.94
CA ASP A 144 7.53 -14.73 -15.68
C ASP A 144 8.08 -13.32 -15.87
N LEU A 145 7.45 -12.31 -15.26
CA LEU A 145 8.04 -10.98 -15.18
C LEU A 145 9.39 -11.04 -14.48
N ARG A 146 10.34 -10.27 -14.99
CA ARG A 146 11.69 -10.19 -14.45
C ARG A 146 12.01 -8.77 -14.05
N ASP A 147 12.68 -8.62 -12.93
CA ASP A 147 13.25 -7.34 -12.56
C ASP A 147 14.51 -7.04 -13.38
N ARG A 148 15.11 -5.87 -13.14
CA ARG A 148 16.32 -5.40 -13.84
C ARG A 148 17.53 -6.32 -13.64
N ASP A 149 17.55 -7.10 -12.56
CA ASP A 149 18.63 -8.00 -12.19
C ASP A 149 18.37 -9.43 -12.73
N GLY A 150 17.22 -9.62 -13.39
CA GLY A 150 16.80 -10.86 -14.04
C GLY A 150 16.08 -11.83 -13.11
N GLU A 151 15.79 -11.46 -11.87
CA GLU A 151 15.04 -12.31 -10.93
C GLU A 151 13.58 -12.38 -11.36
N ARG A 152 12.97 -13.57 -11.31
CA ARG A 152 11.54 -13.75 -11.64
C ARG A 152 10.68 -13.26 -10.48
N LEU A 153 9.53 -12.68 -10.78
CA LEU A 153 8.56 -12.23 -9.78
C LEU A 153 8.19 -13.36 -8.82
N GLU A 154 7.85 -14.54 -9.34
CA GLU A 154 7.50 -15.71 -8.53
C GLU A 154 8.59 -16.04 -7.50
N ASP A 155 9.86 -16.08 -7.93
CA ASP A 155 10.99 -16.43 -7.06
C ASP A 155 11.24 -15.36 -5.98
N VAL A 156 10.91 -14.11 -6.28
CA VAL A 156 11.06 -12.99 -5.35
C VAL A 156 9.93 -12.99 -4.32
N VAL A 157 8.66 -13.06 -4.75
CA VAL A 157 7.52 -13.03 -3.82
C VAL A 157 7.50 -14.26 -2.91
N ALA A 158 7.98 -15.41 -3.38
CA ALA A 158 8.15 -16.61 -2.56
C ALA A 158 9.09 -16.41 -1.35
N ARG A 159 10.05 -15.48 -1.41
CA ARG A 159 10.92 -15.12 -0.27
C ARG A 159 10.18 -14.36 0.83
N PHE A 160 8.99 -13.84 0.51
CA PHE A 160 8.09 -13.13 1.40
C PHE A 160 6.86 -13.98 1.75
N ASP A 161 6.99 -15.31 1.64
CA ASP A 161 5.94 -16.30 1.93
C ASP A 161 4.67 -16.14 1.07
N VAL A 162 4.79 -15.50 -0.10
CA VAL A 162 3.71 -15.38 -1.08
C VAL A 162 3.82 -16.53 -2.09
N ASP A 163 2.86 -17.45 -2.01
CA ASP A 163 2.60 -18.43 -3.07
C ASP A 163 1.72 -17.76 -4.13
N LEU A 164 2.29 -17.51 -5.31
CA LEU A 164 1.65 -16.75 -6.38
C LEU A 164 0.33 -17.41 -6.84
N ASP A 165 0.25 -18.74 -6.86
CA ASP A 165 -0.98 -19.47 -7.23
C ASP A 165 -2.11 -19.29 -6.20
N ARG A 166 -1.75 -18.93 -4.97
CA ARG A 166 -2.68 -18.71 -3.86
C ARG A 166 -2.90 -17.22 -3.58
N ALA A 167 -2.24 -16.31 -4.29
CA ALA A 167 -2.37 -14.87 -4.07
C ALA A 167 -3.84 -14.40 -4.14
N GLY A 168 -4.66 -15.00 -5.01
CA GLY A 168 -6.10 -14.71 -5.10
C GLY A 168 -6.93 -15.05 -3.85
N GLU A 169 -6.43 -15.91 -2.95
CA GLU A 169 -7.08 -16.21 -1.67
C GLU A 169 -7.15 -14.97 -0.75
N SER A 170 -6.30 -13.97 -1.00
CA SER A 170 -6.32 -12.66 -0.31
C SER A 170 -7.67 -11.93 -0.42
N GLY A 171 -8.48 -12.21 -1.46
CA GLY A 171 -9.84 -11.66 -1.59
C GLY A 171 -10.77 -12.00 -0.42
N ALA A 172 -10.40 -13.00 0.40
CA ALA A 172 -11.04 -13.29 1.68
C ALA A 172 -11.13 -12.06 2.62
N GLN A 173 -10.18 -11.15 2.54
CA GLN A 173 -10.11 -9.94 3.37
C GLN A 173 -11.19 -8.91 3.03
N LEU A 174 -11.80 -8.98 1.84
CA LEU A 174 -12.87 -8.07 1.40
C LEU A 174 -14.28 -8.49 1.87
N ARG A 175 -14.40 -9.63 2.55
CA ARG A 175 -15.70 -10.08 3.07
C ARG A 175 -16.19 -9.13 4.16
N SER A 176 -17.46 -8.73 4.07
CA SER A 176 -18.09 -7.78 5.00
C SER A 176 -17.53 -6.35 4.94
N THR A 177 -16.79 -5.99 3.88
CA THR A 177 -16.39 -4.61 3.64
C THR A 177 -17.62 -3.75 3.34
N CYS A 178 -17.82 -2.69 4.12
CA CYS A 178 -18.87 -1.70 3.90
C CYS A 178 -18.41 -0.58 2.95
N ALA A 179 -17.14 -0.19 3.02
CA ALA A 179 -16.54 0.85 2.20
C ALA A 179 -15.01 0.72 2.18
N TYR A 180 -14.38 1.33 1.17
CA TYR A 180 -12.94 1.56 1.08
C TYR A 180 -12.68 3.07 0.98
N VAL A 181 -11.75 3.57 1.78
CA VAL A 181 -11.33 4.99 1.77
C VAL A 181 -9.81 5.06 1.73
N GLU A 182 -9.30 5.82 0.76
CA GLU A 182 -7.89 6.11 0.61
C GLU A 182 -7.66 7.62 0.63
N LEU A 183 -6.74 8.06 1.48
CA LEU A 183 -6.21 9.43 1.45
C LEU A 183 -4.93 9.42 0.65
N HIS A 184 -4.84 10.31 -0.33
CA HIS A 184 -3.66 10.43 -1.18
C HIS A 184 -3.29 11.88 -1.44
N ILE A 185 -2.01 12.13 -1.73
CA ILE A 185 -1.59 13.42 -2.29
C ILE A 185 -2.16 13.58 -3.70
N GLU A 186 -2.35 14.81 -4.15
CA GLU A 186 -2.92 15.08 -5.47
C GLU A 186 -2.03 14.57 -6.63
N GLN A 187 -0.71 14.54 -6.43
CA GLN A 187 0.31 14.32 -7.47
C GLN A 187 0.20 15.29 -8.67
N GLY A 188 -0.52 16.40 -8.48
CA GLY A 188 -0.77 17.44 -9.47
C GLY A 188 -0.87 18.82 -8.84
N PRO A 189 -1.02 19.88 -9.65
CA PRO A 189 -0.99 21.27 -9.17
C PRO A 189 -2.38 21.93 -9.01
N VAL A 190 -3.48 21.18 -9.14
CA VAL A 190 -4.85 21.75 -9.22
C VAL A 190 -5.30 22.31 -7.88
N LEU A 191 -5.13 21.57 -6.78
CA LEU A 191 -5.51 22.02 -5.44
C LEU A 191 -4.64 23.19 -5.00
N GLU A 192 -3.33 23.12 -5.23
CA GLU A 192 -2.41 24.22 -4.99
C GLU A 192 -2.82 25.48 -5.78
N GLY A 193 -3.09 25.33 -7.08
CA GLY A 193 -3.51 26.43 -7.94
C GLY A 193 -4.87 27.04 -7.56
N ARG A 194 -5.72 26.28 -6.85
CA ARG A 194 -7.01 26.75 -6.32
C ARG A 194 -6.93 27.25 -4.87
N GLY A 195 -5.81 27.03 -4.18
CA GLY A 195 -5.69 27.30 -2.74
C GLY A 195 -6.60 26.39 -1.89
N GLU A 196 -6.94 25.21 -2.37
CA GLU A 196 -7.79 24.24 -1.69
C GLU A 196 -6.94 23.19 -0.96
N PRO A 197 -7.23 22.87 0.31
CA PRO A 197 -6.40 21.92 1.08
C PRO A 197 -6.73 20.45 0.81
N ALA A 198 -7.91 20.15 0.27
CA ALA A 198 -8.39 18.79 0.00
C ALA A 198 -9.58 18.80 -0.96
N ALA A 199 -9.81 17.69 -1.65
CA ALA A 199 -10.99 17.47 -2.48
C ALA A 199 -11.46 16.01 -2.41
N ALA A 200 -12.75 15.79 -2.69
CA ALA A 200 -13.29 14.46 -2.93
C ALA A 200 -13.00 14.03 -4.38
N VAL A 201 -12.31 12.90 -4.54
CA VAL A 201 -12.00 12.33 -5.86
C VAL A 201 -13.26 11.67 -6.43
N LEU A 202 -13.63 12.02 -7.67
CA LEU A 202 -14.82 11.48 -8.34
C LEU A 202 -14.53 10.24 -9.20
N GLY A 203 -13.26 10.00 -9.54
CA GLY A 203 -12.82 8.88 -10.36
C GLY A 203 -11.35 9.00 -10.74
N THR A 204 -10.81 7.93 -11.30
CA THR A 204 -9.43 7.82 -11.77
C THR A 204 -9.39 7.68 -13.29
N PHE A 205 -8.25 8.03 -13.91
CA PHE A 205 -8.03 7.81 -15.33
C PHE A 205 -7.68 6.35 -15.62
N GLY A 206 -8.08 5.84 -16.79
CA GLY A 206 -7.57 4.58 -17.30
C GLY A 206 -6.08 4.69 -17.69
N VAL A 207 -5.30 3.65 -17.41
CA VAL A 207 -3.86 3.61 -17.68
C VAL A 207 -3.53 2.39 -18.54
N GLU A 208 -2.75 2.61 -19.59
CA GLU A 208 -2.14 1.57 -20.42
C GLU A 208 -0.62 1.75 -20.43
N ARG A 209 0.13 0.64 -20.41
CA ARG A 209 1.60 0.64 -20.48
C ARG A 209 2.05 -0.27 -21.62
N HIS A 210 3.00 0.20 -22.41
CA HIS A 210 3.55 -0.55 -23.55
C HIS A 210 5.08 -0.58 -23.49
N LEU A 211 5.66 -1.77 -23.71
CA LEU A 211 7.08 -1.93 -23.99
C LEU A 211 7.30 -1.92 -25.50
N VAL A 212 8.08 -0.96 -25.99
CA VAL A 212 8.44 -0.86 -27.42
C VAL A 212 9.94 -1.10 -27.57
N VAL A 213 10.30 -2.13 -28.33
CA VAL A 213 11.69 -2.51 -28.61
C VAL A 213 12.05 -2.12 -30.03
N PHE A 214 13.06 -1.27 -30.20
CA PHE A 214 13.59 -0.89 -31.50
C PHE A 214 14.91 -1.63 -31.77
N THR A 215 14.98 -2.30 -32.92
CA THR A 215 16.20 -2.97 -33.39
C THR A 215 16.65 -2.35 -34.70
N GLY A 216 17.87 -1.79 -34.71
CA GLY A 216 18.47 -1.14 -35.89
C GLY A 216 19.54 -1.98 -36.60
N GLN A 217 20.15 -1.37 -37.63
CA GLN A 217 21.37 -1.83 -38.32
C GLN A 217 22.38 -0.70 -38.42
#